data_AF-A0A382D1C5-F1
#
_entry.id   AF-A0A382D1C5-F1
#
_cell.length_a   1.000
_cell.length_b   1.000
_cell.length_c   1.000
_cell.angle_alpha   90.00
_cell.angle_beta   90.00
_cell.angle_gamma   90.00
#
_symmetry.space_group_name_H-M   'P 1'
#
loop_
_entity.id
_entity.type
_entity.pdbx_description
1 polymer ?
#
loop_
_entity_poly.entity_id
_entity_poly.type
_entity_poly.pdbx_seq_one_letter_code
_entity_poly.pdbx_strand_id
1 'polypeptide(L)'
;MFKKLLVSTPVLFSVLFFSINLLYLWYTSHDYVAPSFEDAVIACKDVSNDKWADYERTYQDKCIDEFMGEESFLTTTSELFWVLGLLISIVGIAFIVPLSIYLLLSWRKHRYGYY
;
A
#
# COMPACT_ATOMS: atom_id res chain seq x y z
N MET A 1 -16.58 -26.18 -20.94
CA MET A 1 -16.53 -25.54 -19.61
C MET A 1 -15.14 -24.95 -19.30
N PHE A 2 -14.06 -25.70 -19.53
CA PHE A 2 -12.66 -25.25 -19.32
C PHE A 2 -12.24 -23.92 -19.96
N LYS A 3 -12.65 -23.63 -21.21
CA LYS A 3 -12.32 -22.35 -21.89
C LYS A 3 -12.85 -21.10 -21.17
N LYS A 4 -14.01 -21.18 -20.51
CA LYS A 4 -14.60 -20.03 -19.78
C LYS A 4 -13.87 -19.78 -18.46
N LEU A 5 -13.42 -20.85 -17.80
CA LEU A 5 -12.65 -20.77 -16.56
C LEU A 5 -11.32 -20.04 -16.82
N LEU A 6 -10.57 -20.48 -17.83
CA LEU A 6 -9.25 -19.96 -18.22
C LEU A 6 -9.26 -18.46 -18.59
N VAL A 7 -10.37 -17.99 -19.16
CA VAL A 7 -10.56 -16.58 -19.54
C VAL A 7 -11.00 -15.70 -18.35
N SER A 8 -11.68 -16.28 -17.37
CA SER A 8 -12.09 -15.57 -16.15
C SER A 8 -11.00 -15.49 -15.08
N THR A 9 -10.02 -16.40 -15.11
CA THR A 9 -8.90 -16.44 -14.16
C THR A 9 -8.16 -15.10 -14.04
N PRO A 10 -7.75 -14.41 -15.12
CA PRO A 10 -7.05 -13.12 -14.99
C PRO A 10 -7.94 -12.02 -14.39
N VAL A 11 -9.25 -12.04 -14.69
CA VAL A 11 -10.21 -11.09 -14.12
C VAL A 11 -10.34 -11.30 -12.61
N LEU A 12 -10.54 -12.55 -12.18
CA LEU A 12 -10.62 -12.91 -10.76
C LEU A 12 -9.33 -12.58 -10.01
N PHE A 13 -8.18 -12.96 -10.57
CA PHE A 13 -6.88 -12.65 -9.97
C PHE A 13 -6.69 -11.14 -9.77
N SER A 14 -7.05 -10.34 -10.76
CA SER A 14 -6.85 -8.90 -10.70
C SER A 14 -7.79 -8.21 -9.72
N VAL A 15 -9.05 -8.65 -9.63
CA VAL A 15 -10.00 -8.14 -8.62
C VAL A 15 -9.52 -8.48 -7.22
N LEU A 16 -9.05 -9.72 -7.00
CA LEU A 16 -8.48 -10.14 -5.72
C LEU A 16 -7.22 -9.33 -5.38
N PHE A 17 -6.30 -9.19 -6.33
CA PHE A 17 -5.07 -8.44 -6.13
C PHE A 17 -5.35 -6.98 -5.77
N PHE A 18 -6.24 -6.30 -6.50
CA PHE A 18 -6.67 -4.93 -6.18
C PHE A 18 -7.29 -4.84 -4.78
N SER A 19 -8.18 -5.77 -4.44
CA SER A 19 -8.87 -5.78 -3.13
C SER A 19 -7.90 -5.98 -1.97
N ILE A 20 -6.88 -6.84 -2.13
CA ILE A 20 -5.85 -7.07 -1.11
C ILE A 20 -4.98 -5.83 -0.92
N ASN A 21 -4.56 -5.19 -2.02
CA ASN A 21 -3.75 -3.95 -1.93
C ASN A 21 -4.54 -2.81 -1.25
N LEU A 22 -5.83 -2.67 -1.55
CA LEU A 22 -6.70 -1.70 -0.87
C LEU A 22 -6.88 -2.00 0.62
N LEU A 23 -7.08 -3.26 0.96
CA LEU A 23 -7.26 -3.68 2.36
C LEU A 23 -5.98 -3.45 3.17
N TYR A 24 -4.82 -3.70 2.58
CA TYR A 24 -3.53 -3.38 3.21
C TYR A 24 -3.38 -1.88 3.44
N LEU A 25 -3.65 -1.04 2.43
CA LEU A 25 -3.57 0.42 2.56
C LEU A 25 -4.53 0.94 3.65
N TRP A 26 -5.74 0.39 3.71
CA TRP A 26 -6.71 0.75 4.73
C TRP A 26 -6.21 0.37 6.13
N TYR A 27 -5.70 -0.85 6.29
CA TYR A 27 -5.14 -1.34 7.55
C TYR A 27 -3.96 -0.47 8.03
N THR A 28 -2.97 -0.22 7.17
CA THR A 28 -1.80 0.60 7.53
C THR A 28 -2.19 2.04 7.84
N SER A 29 -3.19 2.59 7.15
CA SER A 29 -3.68 3.95 7.42
C SER A 29 -4.45 4.07 8.74
N HIS A 30 -5.04 2.98 9.25
CA HIS A 30 -5.90 3.04 10.43
C HIS A 30 -5.12 2.95 11.74
N ASP A 31 -4.03 2.17 11.75
CA ASP A 31 -3.25 1.88 12.95
C ASP A 31 -2.04 2.82 13.13
N TYR A 32 -1.79 3.72 12.18
CA TYR A 32 -0.71 4.69 12.30
C TYR A 32 -1.08 5.80 13.28
N VAL A 33 -0.53 5.72 14.48
CA VAL A 33 -0.49 6.82 15.45
C VAL A 33 0.91 7.42 15.38
N ALA A 34 1.00 8.63 14.83
CA ALA A 34 2.26 9.36 14.82
C ALA A 34 2.74 9.56 16.28
N PRO A 35 4.02 9.27 16.59
CA PRO A 35 4.55 9.56 17.92
C PRO A 35 4.39 11.06 18.20
N SER A 36 3.94 11.39 19.41
CA SER A 36 3.82 12.79 19.79
C SER A 36 5.20 13.36 20.11
N PHE A 37 5.41 14.64 19.82
CA PHE A 37 6.64 15.32 20.21
C PHE A 37 6.85 15.27 21.73
N GLU A 38 5.76 15.25 22.52
CA GLU A 38 5.82 15.12 23.98
C GLU A 38 6.42 13.77 24.39
N ASP A 39 5.99 12.66 23.76
CA ASP A 39 6.54 11.33 24.02
C ASP A 39 8.03 11.26 23.68
N ALA A 40 8.42 11.88 22.55
CA ALA A 40 9.82 11.97 22.14
C ALA A 40 10.68 12.73 23.16
N VAL A 41 10.19 13.87 23.67
CA VAL A 41 10.87 14.66 24.70
C VAL A 41 10.97 13.89 26.02
N ILE A 42 9.94 13.15 26.40
CA ILE A 42 9.96 12.31 27.61
C ILE A 42 10.98 11.17 27.46
N ALA A 43 10.98 10.47 26.32
CA ALA A 43 11.89 9.37 26.04
C ALA A 43 13.36 9.83 26.01
N CYS A 44 13.62 11.02 25.44
CA CYS A 44 14.97 11.58 25.29
C CYS A 44 15.37 12.54 26.42
N LYS A 45 14.60 12.60 27.52
CA LYS A 45 14.84 13.56 28.62
C LYS A 45 16.20 13.39 29.29
N ASP A 46 16.67 12.15 29.43
CA ASP A 46 17.91 11.84 30.13
C ASP A 46 19.14 11.89 29.19
N VAL A 47 18.94 12.20 27.92
CA VAL A 47 20.02 12.36 26.94
C VAL A 47 20.67 13.73 27.10
N SER A 48 22.00 13.78 26.95
CA SER A 48 22.78 15.00 27.14
C SER A 48 22.40 16.08 26.12
N ASN A 49 21.88 17.21 26.59
CA ASN A 49 21.68 18.40 25.78
C ASN A 49 22.92 19.32 25.73
N ASP A 50 23.83 19.15 26.68
CA ASP A 50 25.04 20.00 26.78
C ASP A 50 26.18 19.53 25.86
N LYS A 51 26.02 18.36 25.25
CA LYS A 51 27.00 17.76 24.35
C LYS A 51 26.45 17.71 22.93
N TRP A 52 27.29 18.16 22.01
CA TRP A 52 27.04 18.11 20.59
C TRP A 52 27.25 16.68 20.07
N ALA A 53 26.28 16.15 19.34
CA ALA A 53 26.39 14.88 18.64
C ALA A 53 27.03 15.06 17.25
N ASP A 54 26.74 16.20 16.61
CA ASP A 54 27.32 16.64 15.36
C ASP A 54 27.46 18.18 15.34
N TYR A 55 27.74 18.76 14.18
CA TYR A 55 27.95 20.20 14.02
C TYR A 55 26.64 21.02 14.02
N GLU A 56 25.47 20.36 14.03
CA GLU A 56 24.15 21.02 13.93
C GLU A 56 23.21 20.69 15.10
N ARG A 57 23.46 19.62 15.87
CA ARG A 57 22.51 19.04 16.84
C ARG A 57 23.18 18.51 18.10
N THR A 58 22.47 18.63 19.22
CA THR A 58 22.87 17.98 20.49
C THR A 58 22.51 16.50 20.47
N TYR A 59 23.04 15.71 21.42
CA TYR A 59 22.62 14.31 21.54
C TYR A 59 21.12 14.18 21.83
N GLN A 60 20.53 15.15 22.54
CA GLN A 60 19.09 15.17 22.79
C GLN A 60 18.30 15.41 21.49
N ASP A 61 18.70 16.38 20.68
CA ASP A 61 18.04 16.66 19.39
C ASP A 61 18.15 15.46 18.45
N LYS A 62 19.32 14.81 18.41
CA LYS A 62 19.50 13.59 17.63
C LYS A 62 18.58 12.46 18.09
N CYS A 63 18.45 12.26 19.40
CA CYS A 63 17.53 11.27 19.97
C CYS A 63 16.07 11.56 19.59
N ILE A 64 15.65 12.83 19.64
CA ILE A 64 14.28 13.23 19.28
C ILE A 64 14.03 12.99 17.79
N ASP A 65 14.95 13.40 16.92
CA ASP A 65 14.84 13.18 15.47
C ASP A 65 14.79 11.69 15.12
N GLU A 66 15.59 10.88 15.80
CA GLU A 66 15.63 9.43 15.64
C GLU A 66 14.33 8.81 16.15
N PHE A 67 13.85 9.15 17.36
CA PHE A 67 12.57 8.69 17.89
C PHE A 67 11.37 9.04 16.99
N MET A 68 11.40 10.23 16.37
CA MET A 68 10.36 10.67 15.44
C MET A 68 10.50 10.06 14.03
N GLY A 69 11.67 9.50 13.67
CA GLY A 69 12.02 9.07 12.31
C GLY A 69 12.45 7.61 12.11
N GLU A 70 12.76 6.85 13.17
CA GLU A 70 13.35 5.50 13.09
C GLU A 70 12.37 4.41 12.63
N GLU A 71 11.08 4.69 12.64
CA GLU A 71 10.07 3.79 12.07
C GLU A 71 10.23 3.65 10.55
N SER A 72 11.06 4.45 9.88
CA SER A 72 10.99 4.67 8.43
C SER A 72 11.53 3.55 7.53
N PHE A 73 12.57 2.76 7.87
CA PHE A 73 13.25 1.96 6.82
C PHE A 73 12.55 0.63 6.43
N LEU A 74 12.04 -0.14 7.40
CA LEU A 74 11.32 -1.39 7.11
C LEU A 74 9.86 -1.15 6.73
N THR A 75 9.23 -0.09 7.26
CA THR A 75 7.91 0.36 6.83
C THR A 75 7.94 0.88 5.41
N THR A 76 8.84 1.82 5.06
CA THR A 76 8.88 2.43 3.72
C THR A 76 9.10 1.42 2.60
N THR A 77 10.00 0.45 2.76
CA THR A 77 10.25 -0.53 1.68
C THR A 77 9.03 -1.41 1.43
N SER A 78 8.39 -1.91 2.48
CA SER A 78 7.16 -2.71 2.36
C SER A 78 5.99 -1.89 1.81
N GLU A 79 5.77 -0.67 2.33
CA GLU A 79 4.75 0.27 1.85
C GLU A 79 4.93 0.61 0.38
N LEU A 80 6.18 0.80 -0.08
CA LEU A 80 6.49 1.12 -1.47
C LEU A 80 6.10 -0.03 -2.41
N PHE A 81 6.27 -1.29 -2.00
CA PHE A 81 5.78 -2.44 -2.75
C PHE A 81 4.25 -2.46 -2.87
N TRP A 82 3.54 -2.14 -1.79
CA TRP A 82 2.07 -2.11 -1.79
C TRP A 82 1.51 -0.93 -2.60
N VAL A 83 2.14 0.24 -2.52
CA VAL A 83 1.80 1.40 -3.35
C VAL A 83 2.04 1.09 -4.83
N LEU A 84 3.18 0.47 -5.16
CA LEU A 84 3.49 0.05 -6.53
C LEU A 84 2.48 -1.01 -7.04
N GLY A 85 2.13 -1.97 -6.19
CA GLY A 85 1.10 -2.97 -6.46
C GLY A 85 -0.26 -2.33 -6.74
N LEU A 86 -0.65 -1.33 -5.95
CA LEU A 86 -1.87 -0.56 -6.16
C LEU A 86 -1.84 0.21 -7.50
N LEU A 87 -0.73 0.87 -7.84
CA LEU A 87 -0.58 1.56 -9.13
C LEU A 87 -0.69 0.60 -10.32
N ILE A 88 -0.01 -0.55 -10.26
CA ILE A 88 -0.09 -1.59 -11.29
C ILE A 88 -1.52 -2.12 -11.43
N SER A 89 -2.22 -2.30 -10.30
CA SER A 89 -3.61 -2.78 -10.31
C SER A 89 -4.59 -1.77 -10.92
N ILE A 90 -4.39 -0.46 -10.71
CA ILE A 90 -5.18 0.60 -11.37
C ILE A 90 -4.99 0.54 -12.90
N VAL A 91 -3.75 0.39 -13.36
CA VAL A 91 -3.46 0.21 -14.80
C VAL A 91 -4.14 -1.06 -15.32
N GLY A 92 -4.08 -2.16 -14.56
CA GLY A 92 -4.76 -3.40 -14.89
C GLY A 92 -6.27 -3.24 -15.07
N ILE A 93 -6.95 -2.48 -14.21
CA ILE A 93 -8.41 -2.24 -14.27
C ILE A 93 -8.81 -1.63 -15.61
N ALA A 94 -8.01 -0.71 -16.17
CA ALA A 94 -8.27 -0.09 -17.47
C ALA A 94 -8.38 -1.12 -18.62
N PHE A 95 -7.71 -2.27 -18.50
CA PHE A 95 -7.78 -3.37 -19.47
C PHE A 95 -8.82 -4.44 -19.10
N ILE A 96 -9.05 -4.67 -17.81
CA ILE A 96 -9.99 -5.68 -17.30
C ILE A 96 -11.44 -5.27 -17.53
N VAL A 97 -11.78 -3.99 -17.34
CA VAL A 97 -13.17 -3.51 -17.50
C VAL A 97 -13.66 -3.69 -18.95
N PRO A 98 -12.92 -3.26 -19.99
CA PRO A 98 -13.31 -3.55 -21.37
C PRO A 98 -13.39 -5.04 -21.69
N LEU A 99 -12.43 -5.84 -21.19
CA LEU A 99 -12.39 -7.28 -21.43
C LEU A 99 -13.59 -8.00 -20.80
N SER A 100 -13.93 -7.65 -19.56
CA SER A 100 -15.08 -8.22 -18.85
C SER A 100 -16.41 -7.87 -19.52
N ILE A 101 -16.59 -6.63 -19.98
CA ILE A 101 -17.76 -6.22 -20.79
C ILE A 101 -17.81 -7.03 -22.09
N TYR A 102 -16.68 -7.13 -22.81
CA TYR A 102 -16.60 -7.91 -24.04
C TYR A 102 -17.01 -9.38 -23.83
N LEU A 103 -16.53 -10.00 -22.75
CA LEU A 103 -16.85 -11.39 -22.43
C LEU A 103 -18.32 -11.57 -22.04
N LEU A 104 -18.91 -10.63 -21.28
CA LEU A 104 -20.33 -10.64 -20.95
C LEU A 104 -21.20 -10.53 -22.20
N LEU A 105 -20.86 -9.61 -23.10
CA LEU A 105 -21.58 -9.41 -24.37
C LEU A 105 -21.43 -10.62 -25.30
N SER A 106 -20.22 -11.16 -25.43
CA SER A 106 -19.95 -12.36 -26.25
C SER A 106 -20.66 -13.61 -25.71
N TRP A 107 -20.71 -13.76 -24.39
CA TRP A 107 -21.49 -14.81 -23.74
C TRP A 107 -22.99 -14.67 -23.98
N ARG A 108 -23.54 -13.45 -23.90
CA ARG A 108 -24.94 -13.16 -24.22
C ARG A 108 -25.25 -13.52 -25.67
N LYS A 109 -24.39 -13.13 -26.61
CA LYS A 109 -24.52 -13.47 -28.04
C LYS A 109 -24.54 -14.98 -28.29
N HIS A 110 -23.72 -15.75 -27.57
CA HIS A 110 -23.70 -17.21 -27.69
C HIS A 110 -24.93 -17.92 -27.09
N ARG A 111 -25.63 -17.30 -26.12
CA ARG A 111 -26.85 -17.87 -25.53
C ARG A 111 -28.12 -17.52 -26.32
N TYR A 112 -28.20 -16.31 -26.85
CA TYR A 112 -29.39 -15.78 -27.54
C TYR A 112 -29.13 -15.69 -29.04
N GLY A 113 -28.64 -16.78 -29.66
CA GLY A 113 -28.17 -16.81 -31.04
C GLY A 113 -29.02 -15.98 -32.00
N TYR A 114 -28.35 -15.26 -32.91
CA TYR A 114 -28.98 -14.58 -34.04
C TYR A 114 -29.92 -15.58 -34.75
N TYR A 115 -31.22 -15.26 -34.78
CA TYR A 115 -32.11 -15.72 -35.83
C TYR A 115 -31.74 -15.02 -37.13
#